data_AF-A0A4Q4MDP7-F1
#
_entry.id   AF-A0A4Q4MDP7-F1
#
_cell.length_a   1.000
_cell.length_b   1.000
_cell.length_c   1.000
_cell.angle_alpha   90.00
_cell.angle_beta   90.00
_cell.angle_gamma   90.00
#
_symmetry.space_group_name_H-M   'P 1'
#
loop_
_entity.id
_entity.type
_entity.pdbx_description
1 polymer ?
#
loop_
_entity_poly.entity_id
_entity_poly.type
_entity_poly.pdbx_seq_one_letter_code
_entity_poly.pdbx_strand_id
1 'polypeptide(L)' 'MPYIIYVPGVPQPYITNDPRIYIDCLKLLKWECESRPFHDAFCKELRADEDEQSLADRRRDQLEAF' A
#
# COMPACT_ATOMS: atom_id res chain seq x y z
N MET A 1 10.04 3.72 -6.23
CA MET A 1 9.05 3.07 -7.09
C MET A 1 7.95 2.57 -6.18
N PRO A 2 6.70 3.04 -6.32
CA PRO A 2 5.59 2.56 -5.49
C PRO A 2 5.19 1.13 -5.86
N TYR A 3 4.82 0.38 -4.83
CA TYR A 3 4.26 -0.96 -4.88
C TYR A 3 2.80 -0.88 -4.47
N ILE A 4 1.95 -1.54 -5.24
CA ILE A 4 0.51 -1.65 -5.02
C ILE A 4 0.24 -3.08 -4.58
N ILE A 5 -0.44 -3.26 -3.46
CA ILE A 5 -0.72 -4.56 -2.85
C ILE A 5 -2.23 -4.74 -2.80
N TYR A 6 -2.73 -5.78 -3.45
CA TYR A 6 -4.15 -6.13 -3.45
C TYR A 6 -4.40 -7.12 -2.32
N VAL A 7 -4.94 -6.63 -1.21
CA VAL A 7 -5.24 -7.45 -0.03
C VAL A 7 -6.57 -8.17 -0.25
N PRO A 8 -6.63 -9.51 -0.18
CA PRO A 8 -7.88 -10.24 -0.34
C PRO A 8 -8.93 -9.82 0.69
N GLY A 9 -10.14 -9.49 0.22
CA GLY A 9 -11.23 -9.05 1.09
C GLY A 9 -11.20 -7.56 1.47
N VAL A 10 -10.18 -6.82 1.06
CA VAL A 10 -10.16 -5.35 1.15
C VAL A 10 -10.46 -4.79 -0.23
N PRO A 11 -11.48 -3.92 -0.38
CA PRO A 11 -11.88 -3.40 -1.69
C PRO A 11 -10.85 -2.44 -2.29
N GLN A 12 -10.03 -1.80 -1.45
CA GLN A 12 -9.04 -0.82 -1.89
C GLN A 12 -7.61 -1.36 -1.74
N PRO A 13 -6.78 -1.26 -2.80
CA PRO A 13 -5.40 -1.71 -2.73
C PRO A 13 -4.55 -0.76 -1.88
N TYR A 14 -3.51 -1.31 -1.28
CA TYR A 14 -2.57 -0.58 -0.45
C TYR A 14 -1.37 -0.12 -1.27
N ILE A 15 -0.94 1.14 -1.13
CA ILE A 15 0.26 1.65 -1.80
C ILE A 15 1.40 1.84 -0.79
N THR A 16 2.58 1.30 -1.10
CA THR A 16 3.77 1.45 -0.26
C THR A 16 5.01 1.68 -1.10
N ASN A 17 6.00 2.37 -0.55
CA ASN A 17 7.33 2.45 -1.16
C ASN A 17 8.32 1.48 -0.51
N ASP A 18 7.89 0.72 0.50
CA ASP A 18 8.75 -0.23 1.20
C ASP A 18 8.82 -1.55 0.44
N PRO A 19 9.98 -1.92 -0.14
CA PRO A 19 10.15 -3.17 -0.86
C PRO A 19 10.01 -4.40 0.03
N ARG A 20 10.20 -4.28 1.35
CA ARG A 20 10.09 -5.40 2.31
C ARG A 20 8.64 -5.88 2.39
N ILE A 21 7.72 -4.93 2.54
CA ILE A 21 6.27 -5.21 2.57
C ILE A 21 5.85 -5.88 1.25
N TYR A 22 6.31 -5.35 0.11
CA TYR A 22 6.05 -5.95 -1.19
C TYR A 22 6.54 -7.41 -1.27
N ILE A 23 7.78 -7.68 -0.85
CA ILE A 23 8.35 -9.03 -0.88
C ILE A 23 7.56 -9.97 0.03
N ASP A 24 7.19 -9.55 1.24
CA ASP A 24 6.44 -10.37 2.19
C ASP A 24 5.04 -10.70 1.66
N CYS A 25 4.32 -9.69 1.17
CA CYS A 25 3.00 -9.89 0.55
C CYS A 25 3.07 -10.83 -0.65
N LEU A 26 4.08 -10.68 -1.52
CA LEU A 26 4.24 -11.51 -2.70
C LEU A 26 4.71 -12.94 -2.37
N LYS A 27 5.67 -13.09 -1.45
CA LYS A 27 6.36 -14.37 -1.22
C LYS A 27 5.72 -15.19 -0.10
N LEU A 28 5.36 -14.56 1.01
CA LEU A 28 4.80 -15.22 2.19
C LEU A 28 3.28 -15.36 2.04
N LEU A 29 2.60 -14.25 1.74
CA LEU A 29 1.13 -14.19 1.71
C LEU A 29 0.55 -14.58 0.34
N LYS A 30 1.39 -14.61 -0.71
CA LYS A 30 1.00 -14.92 -2.10
C LYS A 30 -0.12 -14.00 -2.61
N TRP A 31 -0.13 -12.75 -2.15
CA TRP A 31 -1.08 -11.75 -2.59
C TRP A 31 -0.68 -11.17 -3.94
N GLU A 32 -1.67 -10.68 -4.67
CA GLU A 32 -1.44 -9.98 -5.93
C GLU A 32 -0.80 -8.63 -5.63
N CYS A 33 0.35 -8.37 -6.27
CA CYS A 33 1.15 -7.18 -6.06
C CYS A 33 1.62 -6.63 -7.40
N GLU A 34 1.47 -5.33 -7.60
CA GLU A 34 1.95 -4.60 -8.78
C GLU A 34 3.04 -3.61 -8.40
N SER A 35 3.99 -3.39 -9.30
CA SER A 35 4.98 -2.33 -9.16
C SER A 35 4.82 -1.35 -10.32
N ARG A 36 4.56 -0.08 -10.01
CA ARG A 36 4.28 0.93 -11.04
C ARG A 36 5.22 2.13 -10.97
N PRO A 37 5.44 2.84 -12.09
CA PRO A 37 6.19 4.08 -12.09
C PRO A 37 5.53 5.14 -11.19
N PHE A 38 6.34 5.96 -10.53
CA PHE A 38 5.84 7.00 -9.61
C PHE A 38 4.97 8.06 -10.29
N HIS A 39 5.16 8.28 -11.60
CA HIS A 39 4.39 9.27 -12.36
C HIS A 39 3.05 8.74 -12.88
N ASP A 40 2.73 7.46 -12.67
CA ASP A 40 1.45 6.87 -13.06
C ASP A 40 0.30 7.59 -12.34
N ALA A 41 -0.75 7.92 -13.09
CA ALA A 41 -1.92 8.62 -12.57
C ALA A 41 -2.62 7.79 -11.47
N PHE A 42 -2.63 6.46 -11.62
CA PHE A 42 -3.22 5.55 -10.64
C PHE A 42 -2.52 5.62 -9.29
N CYS A 43 -1.17 5.70 -9.27
CA CYS A 43 -0.41 5.82 -8.03
C CYS A 43 -0.66 7.16 -7.32
N LYS A 44 -0.96 8.23 -8.07
CA LYS A 44 -1.27 9.54 -7.50
C LYS A 44 -2.67 9.56 -6.90
N GLU A 45 -3.65 9.03 -7.62
CA GLU A 45 -5.04 8.92 -7.14
C GLU A 45 -5.09 8.03 -5.90
N LEU A 46 -4.45 6.87 -5.92
CA LEU A 46 -4.45 5.95 -4.78
C LEU A 46 -3.79 6.53 -3.52
N ARG A 47 -2.75 7.37 -3.69
CA ARG A 47 -2.17 8.11 -2.56
C ARG A 47 -3.07 9.23 -2.06
N ALA A 48 -3.72 9.95 -2.97
CA ALA A 48 -4.67 10.99 -2.60
C ALA A 48 -5.84 10.38 -1.80
N ASP A 49 -6.34 9.21 -2.20
CA ASP A 49 -7.35 8.47 -1.45
C ASP A 49 -6.86 8.01 -0.06
N GLU A 50 -5.62 7.53 0.06
CA GLU A 50 -5.04 7.16 1.37
C GLU A 50 -4.86 8.36 2.31
N ASP A 51 -4.43 9.50 1.76
CA ASP A 51 -4.28 10.76 2.49
C ASP A 51 -5.66 11.33 2.90
N GLU A 52 -6.65 11.30 2.01
CA GLU A 52 -8.01 11.80 2.26
C GLU A 52 -8.75 10.95 3.31
N GLN A 53 -8.48 9.64 3.36
CA GLN A 53 -9.07 8.75 4.37
C GLN A 53 -8.33 8.78 5.73
N SER A 54 -7.24 9.56 5.89
CA SER A 54 -6.36 9.56 7.08
C SER A 54 -5.94 8.16 7.55
N LEU A 55 -5.87 7.18 6.64
CA LEU A 55 -5.49 5.80 6.96
C LEU A 55 -4.01 5.69 7.29
N ALA A 56 -3.18 6.58 6.73
CA ALA A 56 -1.77 6.68 7.02
C ALA A 56 -1.49 7.08 8.48
N ASP A 57 -2.23 8.07 9.01
CA ASP A 57 -2.10 8.51 10.40
C ASP A 57 -2.58 7.43 11.38
N ARG A 58 -3.72 6.77 11.10
CA ARG A 58 -4.21 5.65 11.93
C ARG A 58 -3.25 4.47 11.96
N ARG A 59 -2.60 4.12 10.84
CA ARG A 59 -1.59 3.04 10.81
C ARG A 59 -0.30 3.43 11.52
N ARG A 60 0.11 4.69 11.43
CA ARG A 60 1.28 5.20 12.17
C ARG A 60 1.04 5.17 13.67
N ASP A 61 -0.13 5.62 14.14
CA ASP A 61 -0.51 5.55 15.55
C ASP A 61 -0.59 4.10 16.06
N GLN A 62 -1.05 3.16 15.24
CA GLN A 62 -1.07 1.73 15.61
C GLN A 62 0.33 1.10 15.68
N LEU A 63 1.31 1.63 14.93
CA LEU A 63 2.70 1.17 14.96
C LEU A 63 3.52 1.80 16.08
N GLU A 64 3.22 3.04 16.50
CA GLU A 64 3.88 3.68 17.65
C GLU A 64 3.31 3.23 19.02
N ALA A 65 2.13 2.60 19.03
CA ALA A 65 1.53 2.03 20.23
C ALA A 65 2.10 0.66 20.65
N PHE A 66 3.07 0.11 19.90
CA PHE A 66 3.79 -1.14 20.19
C PHE A 66 5.28 -0.89 20.39
#